data_AF-A0A7G4A1X2-F1
#
_entry.id   AF-A0A7G4A1X2-F1
#
_cell.length_a   1.000
_cell.length_b   1.000
_cell.length_c   1.000
_cell.angle_alpha   90.00
_cell.angle_beta   90.00
_cell.angle_gamma   90.00
#
_symmetry.space_group_name_H-M   'P 1'
#
loop_
_entity.id
_entity.type
_entity.pdbx_description
1 polymer ?
#
loop_
_entity_poly.entity_id
_entity_poly.type
_entity_poly.pdbx_seq_one_letter_code
_entity_poly.pdbx_strand_id
1 'polypeptide(L)'
;MSSSLRKLYSRGELLRRYGARILMYWRVHSGSARRGSLHFSPWSEFPKRASKKLYSGGELLRRYGARILMYWRVHSGSARRGSLHFSPWSEFPKRASKKLYSRGELLRRYGARILMYWRVHSGSALRGSSHFPLWSGLPKRSIRKNQGFILLVTLLIISVISLLILTSMQHVLLYYKTINKQEVLHQNFYQLEGVALRLLQQQPVLNSECLMRSDSANQVIHNLLEYKGCSLKSGLAQYKYYIEDLGEFPCLVVRYKGRKSASHHQRVTVASFEDGSPASLLQIRLISAGRAIPCLATEHAAPLGVSSWRYLPSV
;
A
#
# COMPACT_ATOMS: atom_id res chain seq x y z
N MET A 1 4.67 26.29 27.36
CA MET A 1 4.36 25.49 26.14
C MET A 1 2.90 25.06 26.20
N SER A 2 2.03 25.62 25.34
CA SER A 2 0.56 25.51 25.50
C SER A 2 0.03 24.09 25.28
N SER A 3 -1.08 23.75 25.94
CA SER A 3 -1.74 22.44 25.89
C SER A 3 -2.10 21.98 24.46
N SER A 4 -2.37 22.93 23.54
CA SER A 4 -2.63 22.65 22.12
C SER A 4 -1.41 22.12 21.35
N LEU A 5 -0.20 22.58 21.69
CA LEU A 5 1.04 22.08 21.05
C LEU A 5 1.37 20.65 21.45
N ARG A 6 1.02 20.23 22.68
CA ARG A 6 1.15 18.84 23.13
C ARG A 6 0.21 17.88 22.39
N LYS A 7 -1.04 18.30 22.12
CA LYS A 7 -2.01 17.51 21.35
C LYS A 7 -1.60 17.33 19.88
N LEU A 8 -1.04 18.35 19.25
CA LEU A 8 -0.57 18.28 17.85
C LEU A 8 0.70 17.44 17.68
N TYR A 9 1.64 17.51 18.64
CA TYR A 9 2.85 16.68 18.64
C TYR A 9 2.52 15.19 18.80
N SER A 10 1.60 14.86 19.72
CA SER A 10 1.06 13.50 19.91
C SER A 10 0.43 12.92 18.63
N ARG A 11 -0.38 13.71 17.90
CA ARG A 11 -0.98 13.29 16.62
C ARG A 11 0.05 13.03 15.52
N GLY A 12 1.12 13.84 15.44
CA GLY A 12 2.19 13.66 14.45
C GLY A 12 3.02 12.41 14.67
N GLU A 13 3.26 12.04 15.93
CA GLU A 13 4.01 10.82 16.28
C GLU A 13 3.18 9.55 16.06
N LEU A 14 1.87 9.64 16.28
CA LEU A 14 0.90 8.59 15.93
C LEU A 14 0.93 8.30 14.41
N LEU A 15 0.85 9.34 13.57
CA LEU A 15 0.89 9.22 12.12
C LEU A 15 2.22 8.64 11.60
N ARG A 16 3.36 8.93 12.25
CA ARG A 16 4.64 8.31 11.91
C ARG A 16 4.66 6.81 12.22
N ARG A 17 4.11 6.39 13.36
CA ARG A 17 4.03 4.97 13.74
C ARG A 17 3.08 4.19 12.82
N TYR A 18 1.94 4.77 12.45
CA TYR A 18 1.01 4.16 11.50
C TYR A 18 1.58 4.14 10.07
N GLY A 19 2.22 5.21 9.60
CA GLY A 19 2.82 5.26 8.26
C GLY A 19 3.94 4.22 8.05
N ALA A 20 4.78 3.98 9.07
CA ALA A 20 5.80 2.93 9.02
C ALA A 20 5.21 1.51 9.04
N ARG A 21 4.12 1.30 9.80
CA ARG A 21 3.39 0.02 9.86
C ARG A 21 2.68 -0.33 8.55
N ILE A 22 2.05 0.65 7.90
CA ILE A 22 1.42 0.49 6.58
C ILE A 22 2.46 0.07 5.52
N LEU A 23 3.66 0.66 5.55
CA LEU A 23 4.75 0.32 4.63
C LEU A 23 5.31 -1.10 4.84
N MET A 24 5.35 -1.61 6.07
CA MET A 24 5.75 -3.01 6.33
C MET A 24 4.68 -4.01 5.89
N TYR A 25 3.40 -3.71 6.14
CA TYR A 25 2.28 -4.55 5.73
C TYR A 25 2.25 -4.77 4.20
N TRP A 26 2.51 -3.71 3.42
CA TRP A 26 2.53 -3.80 1.96
C TRP A 26 3.71 -4.61 1.40
N ARG A 27 4.85 -4.67 2.11
CA ARG A 27 6.03 -5.46 1.72
C ARG A 27 5.81 -6.97 1.89
N VAL A 28 5.02 -7.39 2.88
CA VAL A 28 4.76 -8.81 3.16
C VAL A 28 3.75 -9.39 2.16
N HIS A 29 2.77 -8.60 1.71
CA HIS A 29 1.76 -9.05 0.76
C HIS A 29 2.15 -8.98 -0.73
N SER A 30 3.27 -8.34 -1.09
CA SER A 30 3.72 -8.23 -2.49
C SER A 30 4.63 -9.37 -2.98
N GLY A 31 4.77 -10.46 -2.20
CA GLY A 31 5.39 -11.72 -2.65
C GLY A 31 6.89 -11.65 -3.02
N SER A 32 7.59 -10.57 -2.72
CA SER A 32 9.01 -10.41 -3.10
C SER A 32 9.95 -10.86 -1.98
N ALA A 33 10.11 -12.17 -1.82
CA ALA A 33 11.16 -12.76 -1.00
C ALA A 33 12.44 -12.96 -1.83
N ARG A 34 13.23 -11.91 -2.03
CA ARG A 34 14.65 -12.06 -2.39
C ARG A 34 15.49 -12.01 -1.11
N ARG A 35 16.20 -13.11 -0.83
CA ARG A 35 17.26 -13.19 0.18
C ARG A 35 18.38 -12.21 -0.21
N GLY A 36 18.47 -11.11 0.52
CA GLY A 36 19.61 -10.22 0.50
C GLY A 36 19.68 -9.57 1.88
N SER A 37 20.70 -9.94 2.66
CA SER A 37 20.99 -9.32 3.94
C SER A 37 21.33 -7.85 3.69
N LEU A 38 20.42 -6.94 4.01
CA LEU A 38 20.67 -5.51 4.03
C LEU A 38 20.65 -5.07 5.49
N HIS A 39 21.85 -4.81 6.01
CA HIS A 39 22.08 -4.14 7.29
C HIS A 39 21.37 -2.77 7.27
N PHE A 40 20.42 -2.56 8.19
CA PHE A 40 19.79 -1.25 8.39
C PHE A 40 20.31 -0.65 9.70
N SER A 41 21.05 0.44 9.61
CA SER A 41 21.45 1.24 10.77
C SER A 41 20.27 2.06 11.32
N PRO A 42 20.26 2.39 12.62
CA PRO A 42 19.14 3.09 13.25
C PRO A 42 18.94 4.50 12.67
N TRP A 43 17.69 4.86 12.40
CA TRP A 43 17.30 6.22 12.08
C TRP A 43 17.33 7.07 13.35
N SER A 44 18.49 7.65 13.65
CA SER A 44 18.64 8.67 14.68
C SER A 44 19.41 9.86 14.11
N GLU A 45 18.81 10.59 13.18
CA GLU A 45 19.10 12.02 12.97
C GLU A 45 18.13 12.63 11.94
N PHE A 46 17.25 13.51 12.41
CA PHE A 46 16.58 14.50 11.57
C PHE A 46 16.81 15.87 12.23
N PRO A 47 17.13 16.93 11.46
CA PRO A 47 17.50 18.21 12.03
C PRO A 47 16.30 18.88 12.70
N LYS A 48 16.49 19.35 13.94
CA LYS A 48 15.49 20.03 14.79
C LYS A 48 15.16 21.48 14.35
N ARG A 49 15.51 21.91 13.14
CA ARG A 49 15.26 23.29 12.67
C ARG A 49 14.56 23.32 11.33
N ALA A 50 13.23 23.26 11.38
CA ALA A 50 12.33 23.83 10.37
C ALA A 50 10.91 23.87 10.94
N SER A 51 10.67 24.77 11.91
CA SER A 51 9.30 25.16 12.26
C SER A 51 8.91 26.36 11.38
N LYS A 52 7.61 26.44 11.06
CA LYS A 52 6.94 27.43 10.19
C LYS A 52 6.94 27.12 8.69
N LYS A 53 6.12 26.14 8.30
CA LYS A 53 5.23 26.27 7.14
C LYS A 53 4.01 25.38 7.38
N LEU A 54 2.84 26.01 7.58
CA LEU A 54 1.54 25.34 7.56
C LEU A 54 1.33 24.81 6.14
N TYR A 55 1.43 23.50 5.97
CA TYR A 55 1.07 22.86 4.71
C TYR A 55 -0.45 22.82 4.61
N SER A 56 -1.00 23.33 3.51
CA SER A 56 -2.41 23.11 3.19
C SER A 56 -2.66 21.61 3.02
N GLY A 57 -3.83 21.12 3.45
CA GLY A 57 -4.17 19.68 3.43
C GLY A 57 -3.99 19.01 2.07
N GLY A 58 -4.03 19.77 0.97
CA GLY A 58 -3.77 19.27 -0.38
C GLY A 58 -2.32 18.85 -0.64
N GLU A 59 -1.33 19.42 0.06
CA GLU A 59 0.08 19.12 -0.20
C GLU A 59 0.56 17.86 0.54
N LEU A 60 -0.06 17.55 1.68
CA LEU A 60 0.13 16.29 2.39
C LEU A 60 -0.43 15.11 1.58
N LEU A 61 -1.66 15.25 1.06
CA LEU A 61 -2.30 14.26 0.18
C LEU A 61 -1.53 14.04 -1.12
N ARG A 62 -0.94 15.09 -1.71
CA ARG A 62 -0.06 14.96 -2.89
C ARG A 62 1.21 14.18 -2.59
N ARG A 63 1.82 14.37 -1.41
CA ARG A 63 3.05 13.64 -1.01
C ARG A 63 2.78 12.18 -0.67
N TYR A 64 1.63 11.88 -0.05
CA TYR A 64 1.21 10.50 0.20
C TYR A 64 0.79 9.79 -1.09
N GLY A 65 0.01 10.44 -1.96
CA GLY A 65 -0.36 9.89 -3.27
C GLY A 65 0.83 9.62 -4.18
N ALA A 66 1.84 10.50 -4.19
CA ALA A 66 3.07 10.30 -4.96
C ALA A 66 3.92 9.12 -4.45
N ARG A 67 3.92 8.86 -3.12
CA ARG A 67 4.63 7.71 -2.53
C ARG A 67 3.93 6.38 -2.80
N ILE A 68 2.60 6.37 -2.81
CA ILE A 68 1.77 5.20 -3.17
C ILE A 68 1.97 4.85 -4.66
N LEU A 69 1.99 5.84 -5.56
CA LEU A 69 2.26 5.66 -6.99
C LEU A 69 3.70 5.19 -7.31
N MET A 70 4.68 5.61 -6.50
CA MET A 70 6.06 5.13 -6.63
C MET A 70 6.19 3.64 -6.31
N TYR A 71 5.49 3.17 -5.28
CA TYR A 71 5.50 1.77 -4.85
C TYR A 71 4.84 0.84 -5.87
N TRP A 72 3.81 1.31 -6.58
CA TRP A 72 3.16 0.55 -7.65
C TRP A 72 4.11 0.31 -8.84
N ARG A 73 4.80 1.36 -9.34
CA ARG A 73 5.59 1.25 -10.59
C ARG A 73 6.84 0.38 -10.48
N VAL A 74 7.41 0.26 -9.28
CA VAL A 74 8.55 -0.64 -9.03
C VAL A 74 8.14 -2.11 -9.09
N HIS A 75 6.86 -2.43 -8.88
CA HIS A 75 6.35 -3.80 -8.84
C HIS A 75 5.63 -4.28 -10.12
N SER A 76 5.27 -3.40 -11.06
CA SER A 76 4.56 -3.77 -12.30
C SER A 76 5.45 -4.15 -13.51
N GLY A 77 6.67 -4.66 -13.28
CA GLY A 77 7.41 -5.44 -14.27
C GLY A 77 7.71 -4.75 -15.60
N SER A 78 8.69 -3.86 -15.63
CA SER A 78 9.37 -3.47 -16.88
C SER A 78 10.81 -3.04 -16.60
N ALA A 79 11.69 -4.03 -16.51
CA ALA A 79 13.13 -3.83 -16.55
C ALA A 79 13.70 -4.66 -17.72
N ARG A 80 13.86 -4.01 -18.89
CA ARG A 80 14.83 -4.46 -19.90
C ARG A 80 16.22 -4.31 -19.29
N ARG A 81 17.07 -5.32 -19.50
CA ARG A 81 18.48 -5.35 -19.07
C ARG A 81 19.26 -4.23 -19.73
N GLY A 82 20.03 -3.51 -18.93
CA GLY A 82 21.08 -2.60 -19.34
C GLY A 82 21.88 -2.20 -18.10
N SER A 83 23.08 -2.75 -17.98
CA SER A 83 24.06 -2.37 -16.96
C SER A 83 24.51 -0.94 -17.23
N LEU A 84 24.48 -0.05 -16.23
CA LEU A 84 25.26 1.19 -16.20
C LEU A 84 25.27 1.79 -14.79
N HIS A 85 26.45 2.30 -14.43
CA HIS A 85 26.85 2.98 -13.20
C HIS A 85 25.81 3.97 -12.62
N PHE A 86 25.63 3.95 -11.29
CA PHE A 86 24.72 4.84 -10.55
C PHE A 86 25.44 6.09 -10.01
N SER A 87 24.95 7.28 -10.38
CA SER A 87 25.30 8.58 -9.78
C SER A 87 24.23 9.06 -8.77
N PRO A 88 24.50 10.10 -7.94
CA PRO A 88 23.70 10.43 -6.75
C PRO A 88 22.26 10.94 -7.00
N TRP A 89 21.37 10.60 -6.06
CA TRP A 89 19.90 10.57 -6.17
C TRP A 89 19.13 11.88 -5.89
N SER A 90 19.75 13.06 -5.96
CA SER A 90 19.07 14.34 -5.63
C SER A 90 18.24 14.95 -6.77
N GLU A 91 18.36 14.48 -8.02
CA GLU A 91 17.68 15.11 -9.18
C GLU A 91 16.45 14.37 -9.73
N PHE A 92 16.16 13.15 -9.28
CA PHE A 92 15.14 12.31 -9.89
C PHE A 92 13.65 12.66 -9.65
N PRO A 93 13.21 13.37 -8.56
CA PRO A 93 11.77 13.53 -8.33
C PRO A 93 11.10 14.49 -9.34
N LYS A 94 11.88 15.26 -10.12
CA LYS A 94 11.38 16.12 -11.21
C LYS A 94 11.07 15.36 -12.51
N ARG A 95 11.47 14.08 -12.67
CA ARG A 95 11.28 13.30 -13.91
C ARG A 95 10.09 12.32 -13.90
N ALA A 96 9.58 11.92 -12.73
CA ALA A 96 8.53 10.90 -12.62
C ALA A 96 7.10 11.47 -12.59
N SER A 97 6.86 12.63 -11.97
CA SER A 97 5.60 13.38 -12.14
C SER A 97 5.42 13.80 -13.60
N LYS A 98 6.53 14.14 -14.28
CA LYS A 98 6.56 14.33 -15.74
C LYS A 98 6.06 13.12 -16.52
N LYS A 99 6.04 11.88 -16.01
CA LYS A 99 5.76 10.67 -16.82
C LYS A 99 4.29 10.19 -16.80
N LEU A 100 3.53 10.54 -15.76
CA LEU A 100 2.05 10.38 -15.73
C LEU A 100 1.37 11.66 -16.21
N TYR A 101 1.94 12.81 -15.85
CA TYR A 101 1.61 14.09 -16.49
C TYR A 101 1.92 14.02 -18.00
N SER A 102 3.01 13.37 -18.45
CA SER A 102 3.27 13.18 -19.89
C SER A 102 2.30 12.24 -20.57
N ARG A 103 1.54 11.38 -19.87
CA ARG A 103 0.57 10.48 -20.53
C ARG A 103 -0.75 11.22 -20.77
N GLY A 104 -1.20 12.02 -19.80
CA GLY A 104 -2.27 12.99 -19.97
C GLY A 104 -1.90 14.15 -20.91
N GLU A 105 -0.64 14.59 -20.91
CA GLU A 105 -0.11 15.61 -21.81
C GLU A 105 0.19 15.04 -23.20
N LEU A 106 0.50 13.74 -23.33
CA LEU A 106 0.47 13.05 -24.63
C LEU A 106 -0.94 13.08 -25.19
N LEU A 107 -1.95 12.71 -24.41
CA LEU A 107 -3.35 12.74 -24.84
C LEU A 107 -3.82 14.16 -25.19
N ARG A 108 -3.38 15.18 -24.44
CA ARG A 108 -3.60 16.59 -24.82
C ARG A 108 -2.85 17.00 -26.08
N ARG A 109 -1.60 16.56 -26.29
CA ARG A 109 -0.80 16.89 -27.50
C ARG A 109 -1.30 16.14 -28.73
N TYR A 110 -1.70 14.88 -28.61
CA TYR A 110 -2.34 14.10 -29.66
C TYR A 110 -3.74 14.63 -29.94
N GLY A 111 -4.54 14.93 -28.90
CA GLY A 111 -5.83 15.60 -29.05
C GLY A 111 -5.73 16.96 -29.73
N ALA A 112 -4.74 17.79 -29.36
CA ALA A 112 -4.48 19.08 -29.99
C ALA A 112 -3.95 18.93 -31.43
N ARG A 113 -3.12 17.92 -31.73
CA ARG A 113 -2.66 17.63 -33.10
C ARG A 113 -3.78 17.10 -33.99
N ILE A 114 -4.66 16.26 -33.46
CA ILE A 114 -5.85 15.77 -34.16
C ILE A 114 -6.83 16.92 -34.40
N LEU A 115 -7.07 17.78 -33.40
CA LEU A 115 -7.87 19.01 -33.56
C LEU A 115 -7.26 19.99 -34.55
N MET A 116 -5.93 20.14 -34.58
CA MET A 116 -5.23 20.94 -35.58
C MET A 116 -5.39 20.35 -36.99
N TYR A 117 -5.17 19.05 -37.16
CA TYR A 117 -5.38 18.36 -38.44
C TYR A 117 -6.82 18.50 -38.92
N TRP A 118 -7.78 18.33 -38.01
CA TRP A 118 -9.20 18.51 -38.30
C TRP A 118 -9.54 19.96 -38.66
N ARG A 119 -8.99 20.95 -37.95
CA ARG A 119 -9.22 22.38 -38.22
C ARG A 119 -8.59 22.84 -39.54
N VAL A 120 -7.40 22.35 -39.89
CA VAL A 120 -6.72 22.66 -41.15
C VAL A 120 -7.47 22.05 -42.34
N HIS A 121 -7.99 20.83 -42.21
CA HIS A 121 -8.74 20.18 -43.29
C HIS A 121 -10.23 20.57 -43.36
N SER A 122 -10.86 20.95 -42.25
CA SER A 122 -12.27 21.39 -42.22
C SER A 122 -12.43 22.90 -42.47
N GLY A 123 -11.38 23.69 -42.25
CA GLY A 123 -11.38 25.15 -42.38
C GLY A 123 -11.32 25.69 -43.81
N SER A 124 -11.18 24.84 -44.83
CA SER A 124 -11.16 25.28 -46.23
C SER A 124 -12.53 25.75 -46.77
N ALA A 125 -13.59 25.73 -45.96
CA ALA A 125 -14.95 26.14 -46.34
C ALA A 125 -15.33 27.57 -45.94
N LEU A 126 -14.49 28.31 -45.18
CA LEU A 126 -14.76 29.70 -44.82
C LEU A 126 -13.65 30.61 -45.36
N ARG A 127 -13.72 30.94 -46.66
CA ARG A 127 -12.86 31.96 -47.28
C ARG A 127 -13.28 33.36 -46.82
N GLY A 128 -12.48 33.92 -45.92
CA GLY A 128 -12.14 35.35 -45.96
C GLY A 128 -10.95 35.52 -46.91
N SER A 129 -11.08 36.46 -47.84
CA SER A 129 -10.13 36.74 -48.91
C SER A 129 -8.87 37.45 -48.39
N SER A 130 -7.71 36.83 -48.49
CA SER A 130 -6.43 37.54 -48.56
C SER A 130 -5.46 36.80 -49.49
N HIS A 131 -4.98 37.53 -50.48
CA HIS A 131 -4.21 37.08 -51.63
C HIS A 131 -2.83 36.56 -51.23
N PHE A 132 -2.52 35.29 -51.56
CA PHE A 132 -1.16 34.77 -51.65
C PHE A 132 -0.98 34.06 -53.01
N PRO A 133 -0.11 34.55 -53.92
CA PRO A 133 0.06 33.98 -55.25
C PRO A 133 1.39 33.20 -55.32
N LEU A 134 1.42 31.90 -54.98
CA LEU A 134 2.60 31.06 -55.30
C LEU A 134 2.38 29.55 -55.36
N TRP A 135 1.15 29.05 -55.59
CA TRP A 135 0.92 27.61 -55.78
C TRP A 135 -0.17 27.40 -56.85
N SER A 136 0.15 27.62 -58.12
CA SER A 136 -0.79 27.53 -59.25
C SER A 136 -0.72 26.23 -60.06
N GLY A 137 0.05 25.22 -59.61
CA GLY A 137 0.41 24.06 -60.45
C GLY A 137 0.09 22.66 -59.93
N LEU A 138 -0.89 22.47 -59.03
CA LEU A 138 -1.30 21.12 -58.62
C LEU A 138 -2.60 20.66 -59.30
N PRO A 139 -2.65 19.43 -59.84
CA PRO A 139 -3.80 18.91 -60.57
C PRO A 139 -5.03 18.80 -59.66
N LYS A 140 -6.10 19.47 -60.08
CA LYS A 140 -7.41 19.53 -59.43
C LYS A 140 -8.14 18.19 -59.60
N ARG A 141 -7.71 17.14 -58.89
CA ARG A 141 -8.38 15.83 -58.88
C ARG A 141 -9.82 15.98 -58.36
N SER A 142 -10.78 15.47 -59.12
CA SER A 142 -12.22 15.62 -58.86
C SER A 142 -12.65 14.93 -57.55
N ILE A 143 -13.01 15.72 -56.53
CA ILE A 143 -13.42 15.27 -55.18
C ILE A 143 -14.86 14.69 -55.13
N ARG A 144 -15.60 14.66 -56.25
CA ARG A 144 -17.04 14.34 -56.24
C ARG A 144 -17.43 12.87 -56.00
N LYS A 145 -16.50 11.91 -55.90
CA LYS A 145 -16.83 10.47 -55.72
C LYS A 145 -16.53 9.86 -54.34
N ASN A 146 -15.99 10.61 -53.37
CA ASN A 146 -15.53 10.04 -52.08
C ASN A 146 -16.31 10.51 -50.84
N GLN A 147 -17.47 11.17 -50.99
CA GLN A 147 -18.22 11.71 -49.84
C GLN A 147 -18.69 10.62 -48.84
N GLY A 148 -19.05 9.43 -49.32
CA GLY A 148 -19.44 8.31 -48.44
C GLY A 148 -18.28 7.73 -47.63
N PHE A 149 -17.05 7.79 -48.16
CA PHE A 149 -15.86 7.24 -47.49
C PHE A 149 -15.50 8.04 -46.22
N ILE A 150 -15.65 9.37 -46.27
CA ILE A 150 -15.34 10.23 -45.12
C ILE A 150 -16.29 9.92 -43.96
N LEU A 151 -17.60 9.79 -44.23
CA LEU A 151 -18.58 9.44 -43.21
C LEU A 151 -18.25 8.09 -42.55
N LEU A 152 -17.95 7.06 -43.35
CA LEU A 152 -17.62 5.73 -42.83
C LEU A 152 -16.38 5.77 -41.93
N VAL A 153 -15.31 6.46 -42.34
CA VAL A 153 -14.10 6.60 -41.52
C VAL A 153 -14.40 7.34 -40.21
N THR A 154 -15.22 8.40 -40.25
CA THR A 154 -15.61 9.11 -39.01
C THR A 154 -16.43 8.23 -38.06
N LEU A 155 -17.37 7.44 -38.58
CA LEU A 155 -18.15 6.48 -37.78
C LEU A 155 -17.25 5.40 -37.17
N LEU A 156 -16.27 4.89 -37.92
CA LEU A 156 -15.30 3.93 -37.41
C LEU A 156 -14.45 4.54 -36.29
N ILE A 157 -13.95 5.76 -36.46
CA ILE A 157 -13.18 6.46 -35.42
C ILE A 157 -14.03 6.70 -34.17
N ILE A 158 -15.26 7.18 -34.31
CA ILE A 158 -16.18 7.39 -33.18
C ILE A 158 -16.47 6.06 -32.48
N SER A 159 -16.69 4.99 -33.23
CA SER A 159 -16.90 3.65 -32.68
C SER A 159 -15.71 3.18 -31.84
N VAL A 160 -14.48 3.32 -32.34
CA VAL A 160 -13.27 2.97 -31.60
C VAL A 160 -13.11 3.82 -30.34
N ILE A 161 -13.36 5.14 -30.42
CA ILE A 161 -13.27 6.03 -29.25
C ILE A 161 -14.33 5.65 -28.20
N SER A 162 -15.58 5.41 -28.61
CA SER A 162 -16.64 4.96 -27.71
C SER A 162 -16.30 3.62 -27.04
N LEU A 163 -15.76 2.66 -27.79
CA LEU A 163 -15.31 1.38 -27.25
C LEU A 163 -14.16 1.56 -26.25
N LEU A 164 -13.21 2.47 -26.54
CA LEU A 164 -12.11 2.80 -25.63
C LEU A 164 -12.60 3.47 -24.34
N ILE A 165 -13.62 4.32 -24.41
CA ILE A 165 -14.24 4.95 -23.24
C ILE A 165 -14.97 3.89 -22.41
N LEU A 166 -15.75 3.01 -23.03
CA LEU A 166 -16.49 1.96 -22.35
C LEU A 166 -15.56 0.99 -21.61
N THR A 167 -14.50 0.55 -22.27
CA THR A 167 -13.45 -0.29 -21.66
C THR A 167 -12.73 0.44 -20.52
N SER A 168 -12.44 1.74 -20.68
CA SER A 168 -11.85 2.56 -19.60
C SER A 168 -12.77 2.65 -18.38
N MET A 169 -14.09 2.84 -18.58
CA MET A 169 -15.06 2.87 -17.49
C MET A 169 -15.17 1.52 -16.77
N GLN A 170 -15.18 0.40 -17.51
CA GLN A 170 -15.15 -0.95 -16.93
C GLN A 170 -13.91 -1.15 -16.04
N HIS A 171 -12.73 -0.70 -16.49
CA HIS A 171 -11.52 -0.77 -15.69
C HIS A 171 -11.62 0.04 -14.39
N VAL A 172 -12.21 1.24 -14.43
CA VAL A 172 -12.42 2.05 -13.23
C VAL A 172 -13.35 1.35 -12.24
N LEU A 173 -14.43 0.73 -12.71
CA LEU A 173 -15.36 0.00 -11.84
C LEU A 173 -14.71 -1.22 -11.18
N LEU A 174 -13.95 -2.01 -11.94
CA LEU A 174 -13.22 -3.16 -11.39
C LEU A 174 -12.16 -2.72 -10.37
N TYR A 175 -11.47 -1.61 -10.65
CA TYR A 175 -10.50 -1.04 -9.74
C TYR A 175 -11.14 -0.57 -8.43
N TYR A 176 -12.27 0.13 -8.53
CA TYR A 176 -13.05 0.56 -7.37
C TYR A 176 -13.50 -0.61 -6.50
N LYS A 177 -14.05 -1.68 -7.12
CA LYS A 177 -14.44 -2.91 -6.40
C LYS A 177 -13.26 -3.54 -5.65
N THR A 178 -12.07 -3.52 -6.26
CA THR A 178 -10.85 -4.06 -5.66
C THR A 178 -10.38 -3.23 -4.47
N ILE A 179 -10.44 -1.89 -4.57
CA ILE A 179 -10.11 -1.00 -3.44
C ILE A 179 -11.06 -1.24 -2.28
N ASN A 180 -12.38 -1.26 -2.53
CA ASN A 180 -13.35 -1.45 -1.46
C ASN A 180 -13.15 -2.78 -0.74
N LYS A 181 -12.89 -3.85 -1.49
CA LYS A 181 -12.55 -5.16 -0.89
C LYS A 181 -11.28 -5.06 -0.04
N GLN A 182 -10.25 -4.39 -0.55
CA GLN A 182 -9.00 -4.20 0.19
C GLN A 182 -9.21 -3.39 1.48
N GLU A 183 -10.07 -2.36 1.45
CA GLU A 183 -10.38 -1.54 2.61
C GLU A 183 -11.09 -2.35 3.70
N VAL A 184 -12.09 -3.15 3.34
CA VAL A 184 -12.77 -4.05 4.28
C VAL A 184 -11.79 -5.03 4.92
N LEU A 185 -10.95 -5.68 4.12
CA LEU A 185 -9.93 -6.60 4.65
C LEU A 185 -8.96 -5.92 5.61
N HIS A 186 -8.60 -4.66 5.34
CA HIS A 186 -7.70 -3.88 6.17
C HIS A 186 -8.34 -3.46 7.50
N GLN A 187 -9.63 -3.11 7.48
CA GLN A 187 -10.39 -2.81 8.69
C GLN A 187 -10.50 -4.05 9.58
N ASN A 188 -10.87 -5.21 9.02
CA ASN A 188 -10.97 -6.47 9.76
C ASN A 188 -9.63 -6.86 10.40
N PHE A 189 -8.54 -6.73 9.64
CA PHE A 189 -7.19 -6.95 10.15
C PHE A 189 -6.85 -6.06 11.36
N TYR A 190 -7.14 -4.76 11.29
CA TYR A 190 -6.84 -3.85 12.41
C TYR A 190 -7.74 -4.07 13.62
N GLN A 191 -8.99 -4.48 13.42
CA GLN A 191 -9.86 -4.86 14.52
C GLN A 191 -9.29 -6.08 15.25
N LEU A 192 -8.90 -7.12 14.52
CA LEU A 192 -8.24 -8.29 15.09
C LEU A 192 -6.90 -7.96 15.75
N GLU A 193 -6.08 -7.08 15.16
CA GLU A 193 -4.83 -6.62 15.78
C GLU A 193 -5.12 -5.92 17.11
N GLY A 194 -6.11 -5.03 17.11
CA GLY A 194 -6.54 -4.32 18.32
C GLY A 194 -6.98 -5.28 19.43
N VAL A 195 -7.76 -6.31 19.09
CA VAL A 195 -8.20 -7.34 20.04
C VAL A 195 -7.00 -8.16 20.55
N ALA A 196 -6.14 -8.64 19.64
CA ALA A 196 -4.97 -9.44 20.02
C ALA A 196 -4.01 -8.67 20.93
N LEU A 197 -3.76 -7.39 20.65
CA LEU A 197 -2.91 -6.54 21.50
C LEU A 197 -3.54 -6.25 22.86
N ARG A 198 -4.87 -6.10 22.95
CA ARG A 198 -5.57 -5.96 24.23
C ARG A 198 -5.46 -7.24 25.07
N LEU A 199 -5.63 -8.41 24.45
CA LEU A 199 -5.45 -9.70 25.12
C LEU A 199 -4.03 -9.86 25.68
N LEU A 200 -3.01 -9.45 24.92
CA LEU A 200 -1.62 -9.44 25.38
C LEU A 200 -1.38 -8.51 26.58
N GLN A 201 -2.09 -7.37 26.65
CA GLN A 201 -1.97 -6.44 27.77
C GLN A 201 -2.70 -6.93 29.03
N GLN A 202 -3.77 -7.72 28.86
CA GLN A 202 -4.60 -8.24 29.95
C GLN A 202 -4.15 -9.61 30.48
N GLN A 203 -3.05 -10.14 29.94
CA GLN A 203 -2.53 -11.48 30.24
C GLN A 203 -2.51 -11.89 31.73
N PRO A 204 -2.12 -11.05 32.72
CA PRO A 204 -2.10 -11.49 34.12
C PRO A 204 -3.48 -11.84 34.70
N VAL A 205 -4.59 -11.47 34.03
CA VAL A 205 -5.97 -11.68 34.50
C VAL A 205 -6.69 -12.76 33.68
N LEU A 206 -6.06 -13.30 32.62
CA LEU A 206 -6.72 -14.25 31.73
C LEU A 206 -6.75 -15.66 32.33
N ASN A 207 -7.85 -16.37 32.09
CA ASN A 207 -8.04 -17.76 32.50
C ASN A 207 -6.88 -18.62 31.98
N SER A 208 -6.31 -19.43 32.87
CA SER A 208 -5.26 -20.40 32.55
C SER A 208 -5.68 -21.39 31.45
N GLU A 209 -6.97 -21.64 31.29
CA GLU A 209 -7.54 -22.48 30.23
C GLU A 209 -7.32 -21.94 28.81
N CYS A 210 -7.15 -20.62 28.67
CA CYS A 210 -6.89 -19.98 27.37
C CYS A 210 -5.41 -20.03 26.98
N LEU A 211 -4.55 -20.43 27.93
CA LEU A 211 -3.11 -20.54 27.73
C LEU A 211 -2.77 -21.96 27.27
N MET A 212 -2.50 -22.11 25.98
CA MET A 212 -2.14 -23.41 25.40
C MET A 212 -0.64 -23.46 25.14
N ARG A 213 0.02 -24.54 25.59
CA ARG A 213 1.39 -24.86 25.17
C ARG A 213 1.31 -25.79 23.97
N SER A 214 1.36 -25.22 22.77
CA SER A 214 1.49 -25.99 21.52
C SER A 214 2.64 -25.43 20.70
N ASP A 215 3.49 -26.32 20.22
CA ASP A 215 4.56 -25.94 19.29
C ASP A 215 4.02 -25.73 17.86
N SER A 216 2.81 -26.23 17.56
CA SER A 216 2.22 -26.20 16.22
C SER A 216 1.25 -25.03 16.03
N ALA A 217 1.72 -23.99 15.35
CA ALA A 217 0.90 -22.83 14.98
C ALA A 217 -0.36 -23.20 14.18
N ASN A 218 -0.30 -24.26 13.37
CA ASN A 218 -1.42 -24.70 12.53
C ASN A 218 -2.46 -25.48 13.34
N GLN A 219 -2.04 -26.23 14.37
CA GLN A 219 -2.97 -26.96 15.23
C GLN A 219 -3.85 -25.99 16.03
N VAL A 220 -3.28 -24.88 16.50
CA VAL A 220 -4.02 -23.83 17.22
C VAL A 220 -5.07 -23.18 16.33
N ILE A 221 -4.70 -22.92 15.07
CA ILE A 221 -5.64 -22.43 14.07
C ILE A 221 -6.77 -23.44 13.88
N HIS A 222 -6.46 -24.72 13.64
CA HIS A 222 -7.48 -25.76 13.46
C HIS A 222 -8.43 -25.86 14.66
N ASN A 223 -7.89 -25.89 15.89
CA ASN A 223 -8.69 -25.93 17.11
C ASN A 223 -9.64 -24.73 17.21
N LEU A 224 -9.19 -23.52 16.85
CA LEU A 224 -10.02 -22.32 16.82
C LEU A 224 -11.16 -22.44 15.81
N LEU A 225 -10.91 -23.03 14.65
CA LEU A 225 -11.92 -23.23 13.59
C LEU A 225 -12.94 -24.30 13.97
N GLU A 226 -12.57 -25.28 14.79
CA GLU A 226 -13.48 -26.25 15.40
C GLU A 226 -14.24 -25.69 16.61
N TYR A 227 -14.38 -24.37 16.72
CA TYR A 227 -15.06 -23.70 17.82
C TYR A 227 -14.44 -23.97 19.20
N LYS A 228 -13.19 -24.41 19.29
CA LYS A 228 -12.49 -24.53 20.58
C LYS A 228 -11.83 -23.19 20.94
N GLY A 229 -11.51 -23.03 22.23
CA GLY A 229 -10.81 -21.87 22.76
C GLY A 229 -11.72 -20.87 23.45
N CYS A 230 -11.10 -19.81 23.96
CA CYS A 230 -11.79 -18.85 24.81
C CYS A 230 -12.58 -17.85 23.99
N SER A 231 -13.77 -17.50 24.46
CA SER A 231 -14.63 -16.54 23.77
C SER A 231 -14.47 -15.14 24.37
N LEU A 232 -14.41 -14.14 23.50
CA LEU A 232 -14.41 -12.72 23.86
C LEU A 232 -15.50 -12.02 23.06
N LYS A 233 -16.42 -11.32 23.73
CA LYS A 233 -17.42 -10.48 23.06
C LYS A 233 -16.96 -9.03 23.11
N SER A 234 -16.93 -8.35 21.96
CA SER A 234 -16.65 -6.91 21.89
C SER A 234 -17.67 -6.23 20.99
N GLY A 235 -18.67 -5.61 21.62
CA GLY A 235 -19.84 -5.08 20.91
C GLY A 235 -20.69 -6.22 20.33
N LEU A 236 -20.97 -6.15 19.02
CA LEU A 236 -21.71 -7.18 18.29
C LEU A 236 -20.82 -8.32 17.78
N ALA A 237 -19.50 -8.13 17.78
CA ALA A 237 -18.56 -9.11 17.27
C ALA A 237 -18.19 -10.13 18.36
N GLN A 238 -18.19 -11.40 17.96
CA GLN A 238 -17.73 -12.50 18.78
C GLN A 238 -16.36 -12.95 18.28
N TYR A 239 -15.41 -13.09 19.21
CA TYR A 239 -14.07 -13.58 18.92
C TYR A 239 -13.82 -14.87 19.68
N LYS A 240 -13.05 -15.77 19.09
CA LYS A 240 -12.38 -16.84 19.84
C LYS A 240 -10.88 -16.65 19.78
N TYR A 241 -10.19 -17.02 20.84
CA TYR A 241 -8.75 -16.85 20.90
C TYR A 241 -8.03 -17.95 21.69
N TYR A 242 -6.73 -18.07 21.40
CA TYR A 242 -5.74 -18.78 22.20
C TYR A 242 -4.51 -17.89 22.42
N ILE A 243 -3.88 -18.07 23.57
CA ILE A 243 -2.59 -17.47 23.90
C ILE A 243 -1.60 -18.62 24.10
N GLU A 244 -0.48 -18.53 23.41
CA GLU A 244 0.59 -19.52 23.47
C GLU A 244 1.84 -18.84 24.02
N ASP A 245 2.35 -19.39 25.11
CA ASP A 245 3.65 -19.02 25.64
C ASP A 245 4.71 -19.90 24.94
N LEU A 246 5.52 -19.28 24.07
CA LEU A 246 6.59 -19.97 23.34
C LEU A 246 7.89 -20.02 24.15
N GLY A 247 7.93 -19.42 25.33
CA GLY A 247 9.07 -19.44 26.23
C GLY A 247 10.13 -18.38 25.93
N GLU A 248 11.28 -18.55 26.58
CA GLU A 248 12.42 -17.64 26.52
C GLU A 248 13.52 -18.16 25.59
N PHE A 249 14.12 -17.27 24.82
CA PHE A 249 15.17 -17.59 23.85
C PHE A 249 16.44 -16.81 24.23
N PRO A 250 17.38 -17.41 24.98
CA PRO A 250 18.55 -16.71 25.53
C PRO A 250 19.43 -16.04 24.46
N CYS A 251 19.57 -16.69 23.30
CA CYS A 251 20.41 -16.21 22.21
C CYS A 251 19.74 -15.17 21.32
N LEU A 252 18.43 -14.96 21.48
CA LEU A 252 17.71 -13.83 20.88
C LEU A 252 17.58 -12.75 21.95
N VAL A 253 18.50 -11.80 21.92
CA VAL A 253 18.69 -10.82 22.98
C VAL A 253 17.88 -9.56 22.69
N VAL A 254 17.19 -9.04 23.70
CA VAL A 254 16.54 -7.73 23.64
C VAL A 254 17.26 -6.75 24.57
N ARG A 255 17.33 -5.49 24.16
CA ARG A 255 17.88 -4.40 24.99
C ARG A 255 16.75 -3.51 25.44
N TYR A 256 16.47 -3.49 26.74
CA TYR A 256 15.45 -2.63 27.34
C TYR A 256 16.05 -1.80 28.46
N LYS A 257 15.92 -0.47 28.36
CA LYS A 257 16.49 0.48 29.34
C LYS A 257 17.98 0.24 29.63
N GLY A 258 18.77 -0.05 28.58
CA GLY A 258 20.21 -0.34 28.68
C GLY A 258 20.56 -1.72 29.25
N ARG A 259 19.58 -2.49 29.72
CA ARG A 259 19.78 -3.87 30.20
C ARG A 259 19.58 -4.87 29.07
N LYS A 260 20.42 -5.89 29.08
CA LYS A 260 20.41 -7.01 28.15
C LYS A 260 19.62 -8.15 28.79
N SER A 261 18.64 -8.70 28.09
CA SER A 261 17.85 -9.83 28.56
C SER A 261 17.54 -10.80 27.42
N ALA A 262 17.20 -12.04 27.76
CA ALA A 262 16.63 -12.97 26.80
C ALA A 262 15.30 -12.39 26.27
N SER A 263 14.93 -12.76 25.06
CA SER A 263 13.59 -12.50 24.54
C SER A 263 12.62 -13.53 25.12
N HIS A 264 11.43 -13.08 25.47
CA HIS A 264 10.30 -13.95 25.77
C HIS A 264 9.29 -13.82 24.62
N HIS A 265 8.88 -14.95 24.06
CA HIS A 265 8.03 -14.98 22.88
C HIS A 265 6.65 -15.48 23.24
N GLN A 266 5.64 -14.74 22.81
CA GLN A 266 4.25 -15.12 22.96
C GLN A 266 3.57 -15.08 21.60
N ARG A 267 2.61 -15.97 21.39
CA ARG A 267 1.81 -16.01 20.18
C ARG A 267 0.33 -15.95 20.56
N VAL A 268 -0.40 -15.05 19.91
CA VAL A 268 -1.83 -14.91 20.12
C VAL A 268 -2.52 -15.16 18.81
N THR A 269 -3.47 -16.08 18.83
CA THR A 269 -4.31 -16.42 17.68
C THR A 269 -5.73 -16.01 18.00
N VAL A 270 -6.31 -15.11 17.21
CA VAL A 270 -7.68 -14.59 17.36
C VAL A 270 -8.43 -14.86 16.07
N ALA A 271 -9.64 -15.41 16.17
CA ALA A 271 -10.57 -15.55 15.06
C ALA A 271 -11.84 -14.75 15.35
N SER A 272 -12.32 -14.01 14.35
CA SER A 272 -13.63 -13.36 14.37
C SER A 272 -14.69 -14.36 13.91
N PHE A 273 -15.82 -14.39 14.60
CA PHE A 273 -16.98 -15.20 14.25
C PHE A 273 -18.16 -14.30 13.87
N GLU A 274 -18.75 -14.58 12.72
CA GLU A 274 -19.96 -13.94 12.19
C GLU A 274 -21.01 -15.03 11.96
N ASP A 275 -22.21 -14.84 12.53
CA ASP A 275 -23.32 -15.80 12.46
C ASP A 275 -22.94 -17.24 12.85
N GLY A 276 -22.04 -17.35 13.83
CA GLY A 276 -21.56 -18.63 14.32
C GLY A 276 -20.61 -19.35 13.37
N SER A 277 -19.99 -18.66 12.40
CA SER A 277 -18.95 -19.21 11.51
C SER A 277 -17.67 -18.36 11.55
N PRO A 278 -16.46 -18.93 11.38
CA PRO A 278 -15.22 -18.16 11.42
C PRO A 278 -15.08 -17.29 10.17
N ALA A 279 -15.14 -15.96 10.33
CA ALA A 279 -15.05 -15.02 9.22
C ALA A 279 -13.60 -14.70 8.84
N SER A 280 -12.73 -14.50 9.83
CA SER A 280 -11.32 -14.16 9.61
C SER A 280 -10.47 -14.53 10.82
N LEU A 281 -9.16 -14.72 10.60
CA LEU A 281 -8.22 -15.13 11.64
C LEU A 281 -6.93 -14.32 11.56
N LEU A 282 -6.41 -13.94 12.72
CA LEU A 282 -5.12 -13.28 12.86
C LEU A 282 -4.28 -13.99 13.93
N GLN A 283 -3.03 -14.27 13.58
CA GLN A 283 -2.02 -14.77 14.51
C GLN A 283 -0.88 -13.76 14.60
N ILE A 284 -0.55 -13.34 15.82
CA ILE A 284 0.50 -12.36 16.12
C ILE A 284 1.54 -13.00 17.01
N ARG A 285 2.83 -12.85 16.68
CA ARG A 285 3.95 -13.19 17.58
C ARG A 285 4.55 -11.94 18.20
N LEU A 286 4.46 -11.82 19.52
CA LEU A 286 5.03 -10.74 20.31
C LEU A 286 6.37 -11.17 20.93
N ILE A 287 7.35 -10.27 20.92
CA ILE A 287 8.61 -10.37 21.63
C ILE A 287 8.60 -9.36 22.78
N SER A 288 8.76 -9.85 24.01
CA SER A 288 8.94 -9.04 25.21
C SER A 288 10.30 -9.30 25.85
N ALA A 289 10.65 -8.50 26.85
CA ALA A 289 11.84 -8.74 27.66
C ALA A 289 11.57 -9.89 28.63
N GLY A 290 12.33 -10.97 28.49
CA GLY A 290 12.35 -12.09 29.42
C GLY A 290 13.41 -11.91 30.50
N ARG A 291 13.77 -13.02 31.14
CA ARG A 291 14.80 -13.09 32.18
C ARG A 291 16.20 -12.85 31.60
N ALA A 292 17.11 -12.41 32.45
CA ALA A 292 18.53 -12.29 32.11
C ALA A 292 19.18 -13.68 32.17
N ILE A 293 19.20 -14.38 31.03
CA ILE A 293 19.77 -15.73 30.91
C ILE A 293 21.00 -15.64 29.99
N PRO A 294 22.14 -16.24 30.36
CA PRO A 294 23.31 -16.27 29.48
C PRO A 294 23.04 -17.15 28.25
N CYS A 295 23.42 -16.66 27.08
CA CYS A 295 23.46 -17.47 25.86
C CYS A 295 24.82 -18.16 25.74
N LEU A 296 24.83 -19.46 25.45
CA LEU A 296 26.06 -20.25 25.23
C LEU A 296 26.57 -20.16 23.78
N ALA A 297 25.81 -19.52 22.89
CA ALA A 297 26.07 -19.42 21.46
C ALA A 297 26.19 -17.96 20.99
N THR A 298 26.22 -17.74 19.68
CA THR A 298 26.22 -16.39 19.10
C THR A 298 24.89 -15.69 19.32
N GLU A 299 24.96 -14.50 19.89
CA GLU A 299 23.78 -13.70 20.21
C GLU A 299 23.30 -12.89 19.01
N HIS A 300 21.98 -12.81 18.87
CA HIS A 300 21.31 -11.99 17.87
C HIS A 300 20.38 -10.99 18.54
N ALA A 301 20.49 -9.71 18.18
CA ALA A 301 19.62 -8.69 18.71
C ALA A 301 18.23 -8.76 18.05
N ALA A 302 17.18 -8.85 18.86
CA ALA A 302 15.79 -8.79 18.42
C ALA A 302 15.12 -7.49 18.90
N PRO A 303 14.26 -6.85 18.08
CA PRO A 303 13.47 -5.72 18.53
C PRO A 303 12.32 -6.17 19.44
N LEU A 304 11.98 -5.35 20.44
CA LEU A 304 10.77 -5.53 21.25
C LEU A 304 9.52 -5.24 20.42
N GLY A 305 8.42 -5.92 20.74
CA GLY A 305 7.11 -5.73 20.14
C GLY A 305 6.74 -6.83 19.16
N VAL A 306 5.90 -6.50 18.18
CA VAL A 306 5.37 -7.50 17.25
C VAL A 306 6.44 -7.92 16.24
N SER A 307 6.74 -9.21 16.19
CA SER A 307 7.74 -9.81 15.31
C SER A 307 7.16 -10.36 14.01
N SER A 308 5.99 -10.99 14.05
CA SER A 308 5.33 -11.56 12.88
C SER A 308 3.81 -11.56 13.00
N TRP A 309 3.15 -11.60 11.85
CA TRP A 309 1.71 -11.56 11.69
C TRP A 309 1.35 -12.59 10.61
N ARG A 310 0.27 -13.34 10.82
CA ARG A 310 -0.32 -14.22 9.81
C ARG A 310 -1.83 -13.96 9.80
N TYR A 311 -2.32 -13.43 8.69
CA TYR A 311 -3.72 -13.06 8.51
C TYR A 311 -4.38 -13.95 7.48
N LEU A 312 -5.53 -14.53 7.83
CA LEU A 312 -6.38 -15.32 6.95
C LEU A 312 -7.72 -14.57 6.80
N PRO A 313 -7.95 -13.89 5.67
CA PRO A 313 -9.11 -13.03 5.47
C PRO A 313 -10.44 -13.79 5.30
N SER A 314 -10.37 -15.08 4.98
CA SER A 314 -11.48 -16.02 4.88
C SER A 314 -10.94 -17.38 5.28
N VAL A 315 -11.68 -18.11 6.11
CA VAL A 315 -11.28 -19.44 6.59
C VAL A 315 -12.25 -20.51 6.13
#